data_AF-A0A822EQZ2-F1
#
_entry.id   AF-A0A822EQZ2-F1
#
_cell.length_a   1.000
_cell.length_b   1.000
_cell.length_c   1.000
_cell.angle_alpha   90.00
_cell.angle_beta   90.00
_cell.angle_gamma   90.00
#
_symmetry.space_group_name_H-M   'P 1'
#
loop_
_entity.id
_entity.type
_entity.pdbx_description
1 polymer ?
#
loop_
_entity_poly.entity_id
_entity_poly.type
_entity_poly.pdbx_seq_one_letter_code
_entity_poly.pdbx_strand_id
1 'polypeptide(L)'
;MVRHTRIFSFGLGYSPSRSLVKGLARATNGCFVFIPPKTSVDVYVGEQLQKALQLSITNVQVEWNLGSNIMSAPTKIPPIYANDRLIVYALTNDPMILFNHDSNVKLHTDKNPIGEAKIDCIPN
;
A
#
# COMPACT_ATOMS: atom_id res chain seq x y z
N MET A 1 17.12 16.34 -7.82
CA MET A 1 16.57 14.97 -7.96
C MET A 1 16.92 14.19 -6.71
N VAL A 2 15.97 13.95 -5.79
CA VAL A 2 16.25 13.15 -4.59
C VAL A 2 16.25 11.68 -5.01
N ARG A 3 17.41 11.05 -5.04
CA ARG A 3 17.54 9.62 -5.35
C ARG A 3 17.07 8.82 -4.13
N HIS A 4 15.94 8.14 -4.26
CA HIS A 4 15.48 7.17 -3.27
C HIS A 4 15.91 5.76 -3.69
N THR A 5 16.66 5.08 -2.84
CA THR A 5 17.00 3.66 -3.01
C THR A 5 15.85 2.81 -2.49
N ARG A 6 15.33 1.90 -3.30
CA ARG A 6 14.34 0.90 -2.87
C ARG A 6 15.04 -0.34 -2.32
N ILE A 7 14.62 -0.82 -1.15
CA ILE A 7 15.18 -2.03 -0.54
C ILE A 7 14.14 -3.15 -0.47
N PHE A 8 14.53 -4.28 -1.05
CA PHE A 8 13.77 -5.51 -1.18
C PHE A 8 14.37 -6.52 -0.19
N SER A 9 13.71 -6.70 0.96
CA SER A 9 14.29 -7.35 2.14
C SER A 9 13.68 -8.71 2.43
N PHE A 10 14.52 -9.67 2.84
CA PHE A 10 14.11 -11.03 3.14
C PHE A 10 14.34 -11.37 4.61
N GLY A 11 13.35 -11.98 5.26
CA GLY A 11 13.51 -12.63 6.56
C GLY A 11 13.52 -14.15 6.39
N LEU A 12 14.65 -14.80 6.68
CA LEU A 12 14.80 -16.24 6.48
C LEU A 12 14.50 -17.04 7.76
N GLY A 13 13.70 -18.10 7.63
CA GLY A 13 13.48 -19.06 8.71
C GLY A 13 12.55 -18.54 9.82
N TYR A 14 12.78 -19.02 11.05
CA TYR A 14 11.86 -18.78 12.17
C TYR A 14 12.14 -17.50 12.96
N SER A 15 13.39 -17.04 12.97
CA SER A 15 13.84 -15.98 13.89
C SER A 15 14.32 -14.66 13.25
N PRO A 16 13.91 -14.26 12.03
CA PRO A 16 14.25 -12.93 11.55
C PRO A 16 13.48 -11.85 12.32
N SER A 17 14.13 -10.71 12.58
CA SER A 17 13.47 -9.56 13.20
C SER A 17 12.38 -9.01 12.28
N ARG A 18 11.11 -9.25 12.65
CA ARG A 18 9.97 -8.83 11.84
C ARG A 18 9.84 -7.32 11.73
N SER A 19 10.15 -6.60 12.81
CA SER A 19 10.10 -5.14 12.84
C SER A 19 11.15 -4.52 11.92
N LEU A 20 12.38 -5.04 11.94
CA LEU A 20 13.48 -4.55 11.09
C LEU A 20 13.19 -4.80 9.61
N VAL A 21 12.87 -6.04 9.24
CA VAL A 21 12.62 -6.44 7.85
C VAL A 21 11.45 -5.62 7.26
N LYS A 22 10.34 -5.49 8.00
CA LYS A 22 9.21 -4.66 7.55
C LYS A 22 9.56 -3.17 7.52
N GLY A 23 10.29 -2.69 8.53
CA GLY A 23 10.68 -1.28 8.66
C GLY A 23 11.55 -0.82 7.50
N LEU A 24 12.55 -1.62 7.11
CA LEU A 24 13.46 -1.32 6.00
C LEU A 24 12.71 -1.17 4.68
N ALA A 25 11.83 -2.12 4.35
CA ALA A 25 11.00 -2.06 3.16
C ALA A 25 10.09 -0.81 3.16
N ARG A 26 9.43 -0.51 4.30
CA ARG A 26 8.54 0.65 4.42
C ARG A 26 9.27 1.99 4.30
N ALA A 27 10.45 2.10 4.91
CA ALA A 27 11.24 3.34 4.88
C ALA A 27 11.83 3.65 3.50
N THR A 28 11.97 2.63 2.65
CA THR A 28 12.63 2.74 1.34
C THR A 28 11.69 2.58 0.16
N ASN A 29 10.37 2.56 0.35
CA ASN A 29 9.42 2.27 -0.72
C ASN A 29 9.70 0.92 -1.42
N GLY A 30 10.26 -0.04 -0.69
CA GLY A 30 10.51 -1.38 -1.17
C GLY A 30 9.46 -2.38 -0.70
N CYS A 31 9.81 -3.66 -0.71
CA CYS A 31 8.92 -4.74 -0.30
C CYS A 31 9.66 -5.74 0.58
N PHE A 32 8.94 -6.45 1.45
CA PHE A 32 9.53 -7.48 2.30
C PHE A 32 8.86 -8.83 2.08
N VAL A 33 9.63 -9.90 2.24
CA VAL A 33 9.14 -11.29 2.22
C VAL A 33 9.76 -12.05 3.39
N PHE A 34 8.95 -12.89 4.06
CA PHE A 34 9.47 -13.87 5.01
C PHE A 34 9.47 -15.23 4.33
N ILE A 35 10.66 -15.83 4.19
CA ILE A 35 10.85 -17.12 3.54
C ILE A 35 10.82 -18.20 4.62
N PRO A 36 9.80 -19.09 4.61
CA PRO A 36 9.73 -20.17 5.59
C PRO A 36 10.91 -21.15 5.40
N PRO A 37 11.36 -21.82 6.48
CA PRO A 37 12.40 -22.84 6.35
C PRO A 37 11.90 -24.03 5.52
N LYS A 38 12.84 -24.76 4.90
CA LYS A 38 12.58 -25.88 3.98
C LYS A 38 11.75 -25.50 2.75
N THR A 39 11.82 -24.24 2.33
CA THR A 39 11.23 -23.78 1.05
C THR A 39 12.33 -23.41 0.06
N SER A 40 11.98 -23.37 -1.22
CA SER A 40 12.87 -22.94 -2.30
C SER A 40 13.06 -21.43 -2.24
N VAL A 41 14.25 -20.99 -1.83
CA VAL A 41 14.60 -19.56 -1.67
C VAL A 41 14.59 -18.85 -3.01
N ASP A 42 15.01 -19.54 -4.07
CA ASP A 42 15.09 -19.04 -5.45
C ASP A 42 13.74 -18.55 -5.98
N VAL A 43 12.63 -19.22 -5.65
CA VAL A 43 11.27 -18.75 -6.02
C VAL A 43 10.99 -17.36 -5.46
N TYR A 44 11.18 -17.17 -4.15
CA TYR A 44 10.92 -15.88 -3.50
C TYR A 44 11.85 -14.77 -3.96
N VAL A 45 13.13 -15.11 -4.23
CA VAL A 45 14.10 -14.16 -4.79
C VAL A 45 13.69 -13.75 -6.20
N GLY A 46 13.27 -14.70 -7.04
CA GLY A 46 12.77 -14.44 -8.39
C GLY A 46 11.55 -13.51 -8.39
N GLU A 47 10.56 -13.79 -7.56
CA GLU A 47 9.35 -12.97 -7.43
C GLU A 47 9.66 -11.54 -6.94
N GLN A 48 10.49 -11.41 -5.90
CA GLN A 48 10.91 -10.10 -5.40
C GLN A 48 11.74 -9.33 -6.42
N LEU A 49 12.63 -9.99 -7.17
CA LEU A 49 13.41 -9.37 -8.23
C LEU A 49 12.51 -8.91 -9.38
N GLN A 50 11.57 -9.75 -9.80
CA GLN A 50 10.58 -9.39 -10.81
C GLN A 50 9.82 -8.12 -10.41
N LYS A 51 9.42 -8.03 -9.14
CA LYS A 51 8.76 -6.83 -8.57
C LYS A 51 9.71 -5.63 -8.49
N ALA A 52 10.97 -5.83 -8.11
CA ALA A 52 11.97 -4.76 -8.03
C ALA A 52 12.25 -4.11 -9.38
N LEU A 53 12.15 -4.88 -10.47
CA LEU A 53 12.30 -4.38 -11.84
C LEU A 53 11.06 -3.65 -12.35
N GLN A 54 9.90 -3.78 -11.70
CA GLN A 54 8.71 -3.04 -12.09
C GLN A 54 8.80 -1.56 -11.71
N LEU A 55 8.18 -0.74 -12.56
CA LEU A 55 7.82 0.63 -12.20
C LEU A 55 6.81 0.62 -11.06
N SER A 56 6.93 1.62 -10.19
CA SER A 56 6.03 1.81 -9.06
C SER A 56 5.61 3.26 -8.98
N ILE A 57 4.32 3.49 -8.74
CA ILE A 57 3.80 4.81 -8.40
C ILE A 57 4.10 5.03 -6.90
N THR A 58 4.75 6.15 -6.59
CA THR A 58 5.15 6.52 -5.21
C THR A 58 4.50 7.86 -4.85
N ASN A 59 4.54 8.22 -3.57
CA ASN A 59 3.90 9.44 -3.04
C ASN A 59 2.39 9.51 -3.35
N VAL A 60 1.74 8.34 -3.35
CA VAL A 60 0.29 8.25 -3.54
C VAL A 60 -0.40 8.81 -2.30
N GLN A 61 -1.38 9.65 -2.54
CA GLN A 61 -2.26 10.22 -1.53
C GLN A 61 -3.69 9.76 -1.81
N VAL A 62 -4.46 9.63 -0.74
CA VAL A 62 -5.88 9.30 -0.80
C VAL A 62 -6.67 10.52 -0.37
N GLU A 63 -7.60 10.94 -1.22
CA GLU A 63 -8.58 11.97 -0.92
C GLU A 63 -9.95 11.33 -0.78
N TRP A 64 -10.57 11.52 0.38
CA TRP A 64 -11.89 10.99 0.68
C TRP A 64 -12.95 12.09 0.55
N ASN A 65 -13.91 11.91 -0.36
CA ASN A 65 -15.04 12.81 -0.52
C ASN A 65 -16.26 12.24 0.20
N LEU A 66 -16.25 12.38 1.52
CA LEU A 66 -17.19 11.74 2.45
C LEU A 66 -17.73 12.71 3.53
N GLY A 67 -17.42 14.01 3.43
CA GLY A 67 -18.09 15.07 4.19
C GLY A 67 -17.53 15.41 5.57
N SER A 68 -16.72 14.58 6.22
CA SER A 68 -16.08 14.96 7.50
C SER A 68 -14.76 14.22 7.83
N ASN A 69 -14.33 14.25 9.10
CA ASN A 69 -13.00 13.88 9.55
C ASN A 69 -12.79 12.35 9.48
N ILE A 70 -11.98 11.92 8.51
CA ILE A 70 -11.73 10.51 8.23
C ILE A 70 -10.34 10.10 8.68
N MET A 71 -10.30 9.01 9.44
CA MET A 71 -9.09 8.27 9.72
C MET A 71 -8.89 7.23 8.62
N SER A 72 -7.78 7.31 7.89
CA SER A 72 -7.45 6.36 6.84
C SER A 72 -6.41 5.33 7.28
N ALA A 73 -6.62 4.07 6.91
CA ALA A 73 -5.62 3.01 7.04
C ALA A 73 -5.35 2.38 5.66
N PRO A 74 -4.09 2.31 5.20
CA PRO A 74 -2.88 2.80 5.86
C PRO A 74 -2.77 4.34 5.85
N THR A 75 -2.11 4.92 6.86
CA THR A 75 -1.87 6.37 6.97
C THR A 75 -0.92 6.90 5.89
N LYS A 76 0.04 6.06 5.47
CA LYS A 76 0.91 6.33 4.33
C LYS A 76 0.68 5.23 3.31
N ILE A 77 0.33 5.60 2.09
CA ILE A 77 0.09 4.66 1.03
C ILE A 77 1.43 4.06 0.59
N PRO A 78 1.57 2.72 0.58
CA PRO A 78 2.78 2.10 0.06
C PRO A 78 2.87 2.33 -1.45
N PRO A 79 4.06 2.16 -2.05
CA PRO A 79 4.21 2.19 -3.50
C PRO A 79 3.30 1.17 -4.17
N ILE A 80 2.67 1.59 -5.26
CA ILE A 80 1.77 0.74 -6.04
C ILE A 80 2.54 0.23 -7.25
N TYR A 81 2.73 -1.08 -7.33
CA TYR A 81 3.35 -1.74 -8.48
C TYR A 81 2.27 -2.21 -9.46
N ALA A 82 2.68 -2.48 -10.71
CA ALA A 82 1.78 -3.10 -11.68
C ALA A 82 1.22 -4.43 -11.12
N ASN A 83 -0.09 -4.62 -11.28
CA ASN A 83 -0.86 -5.78 -10.78
C ASN A 83 -0.95 -5.90 -9.24
N ASP A 84 -0.54 -4.88 -8.48
CA ASP A 84 -0.82 -4.86 -7.04
C ASP A 84 -2.27 -4.50 -6.75
N ARG A 85 -2.81 -5.09 -5.67
CA ARG A 85 -4.08 -4.67 -5.09
C ARG A 85 -3.80 -3.73 -3.91
N LEU A 86 -4.23 -2.48 -4.03
CA LEU A 86 -4.29 -1.54 -2.91
C LEU A 86 -5.65 -1.63 -2.22
N ILE A 87 -5.64 -1.82 -0.90
CA ILE A 87 -6.84 -1.73 -0.06
C ILE A 87 -6.62 -0.58 0.92
N VAL A 88 -7.59 0.33 0.97
CA VAL A 88 -7.61 1.46 1.89
C VAL A 88 -8.93 1.44 2.65
N TYR A 89 -8.86 1.68 3.95
CA TYR A 89 -10.00 1.77 4.84
C TYR A 89 -10.17 3.22 5.28
N ALA A 90 -11.41 3.66 5.39
CA ALA A 90 -11.81 4.90 6.02
C ALA A 90 -12.61 4.56 7.29
N LEU A 91 -12.30 5.24 8.39
CA LEU A 91 -13.05 5.18 9.63
C LEU A 91 -13.47 6.60 10.00
N THR A 92 -14.73 6.76 10.39
CA THR A 92 -15.27 8.00 10.93
C THR A 92 -15.99 7.73 12.25
N ASN A 93 -15.96 8.70 13.15
CA ASN A 93 -16.75 8.71 14.38
C ASN A 93 -17.97 9.64 14.27
N ASP A 94 -18.17 10.28 13.12
CA ASP A 94 -19.27 11.18 12.88
C ASP A 94 -20.53 10.37 12.50
N PRO A 95 -21.55 10.33 13.36
CA PRO A 95 -22.75 9.56 13.13
C PRO A 95 -23.64 10.15 12.02
N MET A 96 -23.36 11.38 11.58
CA MET A 96 -24.12 12.05 10.53
C MET A 96 -23.57 11.76 9.12
N ILE A 97 -22.40 11.10 8.98
CA ILE A 97 -21.92 10.69 7.66
C ILE A 97 -22.85 9.59 7.11
N LEU A 98 -23.51 9.91 6.02
CA LEU A 98 -24.18 8.93 5.17
C LEU A 98 -23.26 8.56 4.01
N PHE A 99 -22.82 7.30 3.98
CA PHE A 99 -22.22 6.71 2.78
C PHE A 99 -23.32 6.54 1.74
N ASN A 100 -23.17 7.21 0.60
CA ASN A 100 -24.12 7.15 -0.52
C ASN A 100 -23.36 6.99 -1.85
N HIS A 101 -24.08 6.83 -2.96
CA HIS A 101 -23.42 6.63 -4.26
C HIS A 101 -22.69 7.87 -4.81
N ASP A 102 -22.85 9.04 -4.19
CA ASP A 102 -22.08 10.25 -4.52
C ASP A 102 -20.72 10.29 -3.82
N SER A 103 -20.56 9.46 -2.79
CA SER A 103 -19.30 9.29 -2.08
C SER A 103 -18.26 8.64 -2.99
N ASN A 104 -17.05 9.19 -2.98
CA ASN A 104 -15.94 8.68 -3.79
C ASN A 104 -14.61 8.81 -3.06
N VAL A 105 -13.64 8.02 -3.54
CA VAL A 105 -12.26 8.07 -3.11
C VAL A 105 -11.38 8.31 -4.34
N LYS A 106 -10.48 9.28 -4.23
CA LYS A 106 -9.53 9.63 -5.30
C LYS A 106 -8.12 9.29 -4.86
N LEU A 107 -7.37 8.74 -5.80
CA LEU A 107 -5.93 8.55 -5.68
C LEU A 107 -5.23 9.60 -6.53
N HIS A 108 -4.29 10.32 -5.94
CA HIS A 108 -3.47 11.31 -6.65
C HIS A 108 -2.01 11.25 -6.20
N THR A 109 -1.15 11.83 -7.03
CA THR A 109 0.28 12.00 -6.76
C THR A 109 0.65 13.44 -6.99
N ASP A 110 1.15 14.14 -5.96
CA ASP A 110 1.60 15.55 -5.91
C ASP A 110 0.70 16.60 -6.61
N LYS A 111 0.30 16.43 -7.88
CA LYS A 111 -0.71 17.20 -8.64
C LYS A 111 -1.52 16.41 -9.69
N ASN A 112 -1.25 15.12 -9.92
CA ASN A 112 -1.88 14.31 -10.96
C ASN A 112 -2.84 13.27 -10.39
N PRO A 113 -4.10 13.22 -10.86
CA PRO A 113 -5.02 12.15 -10.50
C PRO A 113 -4.52 10.82 -11.12
N ILE A 114 -4.53 9.76 -10.32
CA ILE A 114 -4.24 8.39 -10.75
C ILE A 114 -5.54 7.68 -11.12
N GLY A 115 -6.57 7.88 -10.31
CA GLY A 115 -7.86 7.23 -10.48
C GLY A 115 -8.86 7.63 -9.40
N GLU A 116 -10.11 7.33 -9.66
CA GLU A 116 -11.24 7.54 -8.76
C GLU A 116 -12.02 6.24 -8.64
N ALA A 117 -12.46 5.91 -7.44
CA ALA A 117 -13.39 4.83 -7.18
C ALA A 117 -14.63 5.37 -6.50
N LYS A 118 -15.80 4.87 -6.91
CA LYS A 118 -17.10 5.19 -6.32
C LYS A 118 -17.56 4.06 -5.42
N ILE A 119 -18.51 4.35 -4.54
CA ILE A 119 -19.15 3.31 -3.73
C ILE A 119 -19.95 2.37 -4.62
N ASP A 120 -19.49 1.12 -4.68
CA ASP A 120 -20.11 0.03 -5.43
C ASP A 120 -21.19 -0.69 -4.60
N CYS A 121 -20.99 -0.80 -3.28
CA CYS A 121 -21.89 -1.52 -2.39
C CYS A 121 -22.04 -0.81 -1.04
N ILE A 122 -23.28 -0.70 -0.56
CA ILE A 122 -23.64 -0.23 0.78
C ILE A 122 -24.38 -1.39 1.45
N PRO A 123 -23.92 -1.91 2.60
CA PRO A 123 -24.65 -2.95 3.32
C PRO A 123 -26.02 -2.41 3.77
N ASN A 124 -27.07 -3.22 3.56
CA ASN A 124 -28.42 -2.97 4.06
C ASN A 124 -28.51 -3.03 5.59
#